data_AF-A0AA38MNM5-F1
#
_entry.id   AF-A0AA38MNM5-F1
#
_cell.length_a   1.000
_cell.length_b   1.000
_cell.length_c   1.000
_cell.angle_alpha   90.00
_cell.angle_beta   90.00
_cell.angle_gamma   90.00
#
_symmetry.space_group_name_H-M   'P 1'
#
loop_
_entity.id
_entity.type
_entity.pdbx_description
1 polymer ?
#
loop_
_entity_poly.entity_id
_entity_poly.type
_entity_poly.pdbx_seq_one_letter_code
_entity_poly.pdbx_strand_id
1 'polypeptide(L)'
;MSRSPRTTKIQKNFIISYLEDNSVLFGGKINPVHLPKINKQWETLANELNKIGPPKTIRQWKDTVSEMKTNVKRRAREIKYGFTGTGGGPSVKPLSELEERLLALISKITIEGVDLVEAHGSCEEVTPEAAQVLDPPSPPIEEEGFNLDDIPVVIATEPETTPEPKTPTASRKRKRSKARAHTALEAHDRHLVTLAKSNFAIARALNNLARAINNVGKKM
;
A
#
# COMPACT_ATOMS: atom_id res chain seq x y z
N MET A 1 -11.86 -20.16 -14.41
CA MET A 1 -11.35 -19.70 -13.09
C MET A 1 -12.54 -19.36 -12.18
N SER A 2 -12.73 -20.08 -11.07
CA SER A 2 -13.78 -19.78 -10.09
C SER A 2 -13.44 -18.51 -9.31
N ARG A 3 -14.42 -17.66 -9.03
CA ARG A 3 -14.23 -16.46 -8.20
C ARG A 3 -14.01 -16.88 -6.75
N SER A 4 -13.06 -16.23 -6.06
CA SER A 4 -12.85 -16.48 -4.61
C SER A 4 -14.16 -16.24 -3.83
N PRO A 5 -14.49 -17.07 -2.83
CA PRO A 5 -15.66 -16.88 -2.00
C PRO A 5 -15.72 -15.47 -1.40
N ARG A 6 -16.93 -14.92 -1.21
CA ARG A 6 -17.07 -13.60 -0.57
C ARG A 6 -16.82 -13.70 0.93
N THR A 7 -16.03 -12.78 1.44
CA THR A 7 -15.75 -12.65 2.88
C THR A 7 -17.01 -12.21 3.63
N THR A 8 -17.40 -12.95 4.66
CA THR A 8 -18.60 -12.68 5.46
C THR A 8 -18.42 -11.47 6.37
N LYS A 9 -19.52 -10.91 6.90
CA LYS A 9 -19.45 -9.80 7.87
C LYS A 9 -18.71 -10.21 9.14
N ILE A 10 -18.91 -11.45 9.62
CA ILE A 10 -18.24 -11.98 10.81
C ILE A 10 -16.73 -12.07 10.57
N GLN A 11 -16.31 -12.62 9.42
CA GLN A 11 -14.89 -12.66 9.05
C GLN A 11 -14.28 -11.26 8.98
N LYS A 12 -15.00 -10.25 8.42
CA LYS A 12 -14.52 -8.86 8.39
C LYS A 12 -14.34 -8.26 9.79
N ASN A 13 -15.27 -8.50 10.70
CA ASN A 13 -15.14 -8.06 12.10
C ASN A 13 -13.90 -8.68 12.74
N PHE A 14 -13.73 -9.99 12.62
CA PHE A 14 -12.60 -10.70 13.19
C PHE A 14 -11.26 -10.18 12.64
N ILE A 15 -11.18 -9.96 11.32
CA ILE A 15 -10.02 -9.34 10.68
C ILE A 15 -9.68 -8.00 11.35
N ILE A 16 -10.68 -7.12 11.53
CA ILE A 16 -10.44 -5.78 12.07
C ILE A 16 -9.95 -5.88 13.53
N SER A 17 -10.62 -6.66 14.37
CA SER A 17 -10.17 -6.87 15.76
C SER A 17 -8.76 -7.44 15.83
N TYR A 18 -8.45 -8.49 15.06
CA TYR A 18 -7.12 -9.09 15.05
C TYR A 18 -6.03 -8.11 14.60
N LEU A 19 -6.35 -7.21 13.67
CA LEU A 19 -5.41 -6.20 13.18
C LEU A 19 -5.24 -5.01 14.13
N GLU A 20 -6.22 -4.70 14.96
CA GLU A 20 -6.08 -3.73 16.05
C GLU A 20 -5.07 -4.24 17.09
N ASP A 21 -5.11 -5.53 17.41
CA ASP A 21 -4.15 -6.18 18.31
C ASP A 21 -2.77 -6.39 17.68
N ASN A 22 -2.72 -6.57 16.35
CA ASN A 22 -1.52 -6.87 15.59
C ASN A 22 -1.29 -5.85 14.46
N SER A 23 -1.01 -4.59 14.83
CA SER A 23 -0.75 -3.47 13.91
C SER A 23 0.41 -3.74 12.94
N VAL A 24 1.28 -4.68 13.27
CA VAL A 24 2.44 -5.12 12.48
C VAL A 24 2.05 -5.70 11.11
N LEU A 25 0.86 -6.28 11.00
CA LEU A 25 0.31 -6.78 9.74
C LEU A 25 -0.12 -5.66 8.77
N PHE A 26 -0.26 -4.44 9.29
CA PHE A 26 -0.63 -3.26 8.52
C PHE A 26 0.55 -2.52 7.92
N GLY A 27 1.76 -2.84 8.38
CA GLY A 27 3.02 -2.22 7.99
C GLY A 27 3.27 -2.26 6.49
N GLY A 28 4.01 -1.27 6.01
CA GLY A 28 4.42 -1.18 4.62
C GLY A 28 5.63 -2.06 4.36
N LYS A 29 6.81 -1.42 4.27
CA LYS A 29 8.08 -2.13 4.11
C LYS A 29 8.37 -2.92 5.39
N ILE A 30 8.67 -4.20 5.23
CA ILE A 30 8.97 -5.12 6.33
C ILE A 30 10.45 -5.50 6.21
N ASN A 31 11.19 -5.42 7.31
CA ASN A 31 12.57 -5.93 7.34
C ASN A 31 12.55 -7.46 7.15
N PRO A 32 13.43 -8.03 6.31
CA PRO A 32 13.48 -9.46 6.05
C PRO A 32 13.56 -10.33 7.31
N VAL A 33 14.24 -9.83 8.36
CA VAL A 33 14.37 -10.47 9.68
C VAL A 33 13.01 -10.78 10.32
N HIS A 34 12.01 -9.94 10.09
CA HIS A 34 10.69 -10.06 10.71
C HIS A 34 9.67 -10.79 9.84
N LEU A 35 10.02 -11.08 8.58
CA LEU A 35 9.13 -11.74 7.64
C LEU A 35 8.61 -13.10 8.16
N PRO A 36 9.43 -13.95 8.82
CA PRO A 36 8.92 -15.20 9.40
C PRO A 36 7.86 -14.98 10.47
N LYS A 37 8.06 -14.00 11.37
CA LYS A 37 7.10 -13.67 12.45
C LYS A 37 5.77 -13.18 11.88
N ILE A 38 5.83 -12.32 10.86
CA ILE A 38 4.63 -11.78 10.19
C ILE A 38 3.91 -12.87 9.41
N ASN A 39 4.62 -13.77 8.74
CA ASN A 39 4.00 -14.90 8.04
C ASN A 39 3.28 -15.83 9.01
N LYS A 40 3.87 -16.13 10.18
CA LYS A 40 3.19 -16.89 11.24
C LYS A 40 1.90 -16.22 11.72
N GLN A 41 1.89 -14.90 11.90
CA GLN A 41 0.66 -14.18 12.26
C GLN A 41 -0.41 -14.26 11.15
N TRP A 42 0.00 -14.19 9.88
CA TRP A 42 -0.92 -14.40 8.75
C TRP A 42 -1.47 -15.83 8.70
N GLU A 43 -0.66 -16.84 9.03
CA GLU A 43 -1.10 -18.23 9.14
C GLU A 43 -2.12 -18.40 10.27
N THR A 44 -1.84 -17.87 11.47
CA THR A 44 -2.77 -17.90 12.59
C THR A 44 -4.10 -17.23 12.23
N LEU A 45 -4.04 -16.03 11.65
CA LEU A 45 -5.24 -15.31 11.22
C LEU A 45 -6.04 -16.11 10.16
N ALA A 46 -5.36 -16.68 9.18
CA ALA A 46 -6.02 -17.48 8.13
C ALA A 46 -6.70 -18.72 8.70
N ASN A 47 -6.06 -19.41 9.65
CA ASN A 47 -6.61 -20.60 10.30
C ASN A 47 -7.89 -20.26 11.08
N GLU A 48 -7.89 -19.17 11.86
CA GLU A 48 -9.08 -18.73 12.59
C GLU A 48 -10.22 -18.31 11.64
N LEU A 49 -9.90 -17.56 10.57
CA LEU A 49 -10.91 -17.11 9.61
C LEU A 49 -11.54 -18.25 8.79
N ASN A 50 -10.74 -19.28 8.50
CA ASN A 50 -11.19 -20.46 7.77
C ASN A 50 -12.07 -21.38 8.63
N LYS A 51 -11.96 -21.32 9.96
CA LYS A 51 -12.92 -21.98 10.88
C LYS A 51 -14.28 -21.28 10.91
N ILE A 52 -14.28 -19.95 10.79
CA ILE A 52 -15.48 -19.11 10.94
C ILE A 52 -16.33 -19.06 9.66
N GLY A 53 -15.73 -19.26 8.48
CA GLY A 53 -16.46 -19.10 7.22
C GLY A 53 -15.73 -19.65 6.00
N PRO A 54 -16.11 -19.20 4.79
CA PRO A 54 -15.56 -19.74 3.55
C PRO A 54 -14.03 -19.70 3.54
N PRO A 55 -13.36 -20.83 3.27
CA PRO A 55 -11.92 -20.92 3.38
C PRO A 55 -11.25 -20.15 2.25
N LYS A 56 -10.13 -19.51 2.58
CA LYS A 56 -9.24 -18.82 1.66
C LYS A 56 -7.79 -19.14 1.98
N THR A 57 -6.95 -19.03 0.97
CA THR A 57 -5.49 -19.09 1.13
C THR A 57 -4.97 -17.83 1.82
N ILE A 58 -3.79 -17.91 2.44
CA ILE A 58 -3.13 -16.76 3.07
C ILE A 58 -2.98 -15.59 2.08
N ARG A 59 -2.61 -15.88 0.83
CA ARG A 59 -2.50 -14.87 -0.24
C ARG A 59 -3.84 -14.15 -0.46
N GLN A 60 -4.93 -14.90 -0.56
CA GLN A 60 -6.28 -14.32 -0.71
C GLN A 60 -6.70 -13.50 0.53
N TRP A 61 -6.25 -13.87 1.73
CA TRP A 61 -6.49 -13.07 2.93
C TRP A 61 -5.72 -11.75 2.90
N LYS A 62 -4.43 -11.77 2.52
CA LYS A 62 -3.63 -10.55 2.30
C LYS A 62 -4.28 -9.63 1.26
N ASP A 63 -4.76 -10.19 0.16
CA ASP A 63 -5.49 -9.45 -0.88
C ASP A 63 -6.80 -8.86 -0.33
N THR A 64 -7.54 -9.64 0.47
CA THR A 64 -8.81 -9.19 1.08
C THR A 64 -8.59 -8.00 2.01
N VAL A 65 -7.56 -8.06 2.86
CA VAL A 65 -7.20 -6.95 3.76
C VAL A 65 -6.75 -5.73 2.96
N SER A 66 -5.98 -5.92 1.89
CA SER A 66 -5.55 -4.84 0.98
C SER A 66 -6.73 -4.16 0.28
N GLU A 67 -7.71 -4.94 -0.17
CA GLU A 67 -8.95 -4.45 -0.77
C GLU A 67 -9.78 -3.67 0.26
N MET A 68 -9.91 -4.19 1.48
CA MET A 68 -10.60 -3.49 2.58
C MET A 68 -9.98 -2.12 2.86
N LYS A 69 -8.64 -2.04 2.95
CA LYS A 69 -7.90 -0.77 3.11
C LYS A 69 -8.22 0.21 1.98
N THR A 70 -8.16 -0.27 0.73
CA THR A 70 -8.37 0.56 -0.45
C THR A 70 -9.80 1.08 -0.53
N ASN A 71 -10.78 0.22 -0.26
CA ASN A 71 -12.19 0.55 -0.28
C ASN A 71 -12.54 1.58 0.81
N VAL A 72 -12.10 1.36 2.06
CA VAL A 72 -12.35 2.32 3.15
C VAL A 72 -11.72 3.67 2.87
N LYS A 73 -10.46 3.72 2.41
CA LYS A 73 -9.81 4.98 2.01
C LYS A 73 -10.57 5.68 0.89
N ARG A 74 -11.08 4.93 -0.08
CA ARG A 74 -11.88 5.47 -1.18
C ARG A 74 -13.19 6.06 -0.67
N ARG A 75 -13.93 5.32 0.14
CA ARG A 75 -15.21 5.79 0.72
C ARG A 75 -15.02 7.01 1.60
N ALA A 76 -13.98 7.04 2.43
CA ALA A 76 -13.66 8.20 3.26
C ALA A 76 -13.42 9.46 2.40
N ARG A 77 -12.71 9.33 1.27
CA ARG A 77 -12.54 10.45 0.31
C ARG A 77 -13.86 10.84 -0.34
N GLU A 78 -14.66 9.89 -0.79
CA GLU A 78 -15.97 10.16 -1.41
C GLU A 78 -16.89 10.92 -0.45
N ILE A 79 -16.92 10.58 0.84
CA ILE A 79 -17.67 11.30 1.87
C ILE A 79 -17.11 12.71 2.05
N LYS A 80 -15.79 12.85 2.21
CA LYS A 80 -15.14 14.16 2.38
C LYS A 80 -15.46 15.11 1.23
N TYR A 81 -15.31 14.65 -0.01
CA TYR A 81 -15.55 15.48 -1.19
C TYR A 81 -17.04 15.65 -1.51
N GLY A 82 -17.87 14.65 -1.22
CA GLY A 82 -19.31 14.71 -1.37
C GLY A 82 -19.93 15.79 -0.48
N PHE A 83 -19.40 15.97 0.72
CA PHE A 83 -19.83 17.04 1.64
C PHE A 83 -19.45 18.45 1.13
N THR A 84 -18.36 18.58 0.38
CA THR A 84 -17.88 19.88 -0.14
C THR A 84 -18.54 20.33 -1.45
N GLY A 85 -19.37 19.49 -2.08
CA GLY A 85 -20.04 19.83 -3.34
C GLY A 85 -21.33 20.62 -3.11
N THR A 86 -21.42 21.86 -3.63
CA THR A 86 -22.59 22.74 -3.48
C THR A 86 -23.71 22.49 -4.51
N GLY A 87 -23.80 21.31 -5.12
CA GLY A 87 -24.75 21.05 -6.19
C GLY A 87 -25.47 19.72 -6.05
N GLY A 88 -26.62 19.72 -5.35
CA GLY A 88 -27.74 18.76 -5.43
C GLY A 88 -27.45 17.25 -5.59
N GLY A 89 -26.22 16.81 -5.33
CA GLY A 89 -25.76 15.48 -5.62
C GLY A 89 -26.37 14.46 -4.67
N PRO A 90 -26.40 13.17 -5.05
CA PRO A 90 -26.91 12.12 -4.18
C PRO A 90 -26.13 12.11 -2.86
N SER A 91 -26.87 12.08 -1.74
CA SER A 91 -26.31 12.03 -0.40
C SER A 91 -25.39 10.81 -0.25
N VAL A 92 -24.14 11.05 0.15
CA VAL A 92 -23.16 9.98 0.36
C VAL A 92 -23.44 9.30 1.70
N LYS A 93 -23.62 7.98 1.67
CA LYS A 93 -23.85 7.20 2.90
C LYS A 93 -22.62 7.30 3.82
N PRO A 94 -22.82 7.47 5.14
CA PRO A 94 -21.71 7.45 6.09
C PRO A 94 -20.97 6.11 6.07
N LEU A 95 -19.76 6.10 6.65
CA LEU A 95 -19.02 4.87 6.85
C LEU A 95 -19.79 3.98 7.83
N SER A 96 -19.69 2.66 7.64
CA SER A 96 -20.13 1.73 8.66
C SER A 96 -19.15 1.76 9.83
N GLU A 97 -19.62 1.45 11.04
CA GLU A 97 -18.78 1.30 12.25
C GLU A 97 -17.48 0.50 12.00
N LEU A 98 -17.56 -0.60 11.24
CA LEU A 98 -16.38 -1.39 10.87
C LEU A 98 -15.39 -0.65 9.99
N GLU A 99 -15.90 0.14 9.05
CA GLU A 99 -15.07 0.94 8.15
C GLU A 99 -14.43 2.11 8.92
N GLU A 100 -15.14 2.68 9.90
CA GLU A 100 -14.62 3.73 10.78
C GLU A 100 -13.48 3.21 11.66
N ARG A 101 -13.67 2.05 12.31
CA ARG A 101 -12.60 1.37 13.08
C ARG A 101 -11.38 1.10 12.22
N LEU A 102 -11.59 0.54 11.02
CA LEU A 102 -10.50 0.28 10.09
C LEU A 102 -9.79 1.57 9.65
N LEU A 103 -10.53 2.65 9.41
CA LEU A 103 -9.98 3.95 9.03
C LEU A 103 -9.16 4.56 10.18
N ALA A 104 -9.65 4.47 11.41
CA ALA A 104 -8.94 4.92 12.60
C ALA A 104 -7.61 4.18 12.79
N LEU A 105 -7.62 2.85 12.64
CA LEU A 105 -6.41 2.02 12.69
C LEU A 105 -5.39 2.42 11.60
N ILE A 106 -5.86 2.61 10.36
CA ILE A 106 -5.01 3.10 9.26
C ILE A 106 -4.40 4.45 9.60
N SER A 107 -5.20 5.38 10.13
CA SER A 107 -4.75 6.72 10.49
C SER A 107 -3.70 6.68 11.59
N LYS A 108 -3.95 5.92 12.66
CA LYS A 108 -3.03 5.72 13.78
C LYS A 108 -1.66 5.25 13.28
N ILE A 109 -1.65 4.17 12.49
CA ILE A 109 -0.42 3.59 11.94
C ILE A 109 0.31 4.56 10.98
N THR A 110 -0.44 5.41 10.27
CA THR A 110 0.17 6.41 9.38
C THR A 110 0.88 7.52 10.15
N ILE A 111 0.38 7.87 11.34
CA ILE A 111 0.91 8.96 12.19
C ILE A 111 2.05 8.43 13.07
N GLU A 112 1.79 7.34 13.78
CA GLU A 112 2.71 6.78 14.78
C GLU A 112 3.77 5.86 14.15
N GLY A 113 3.50 5.31 12.97
CA GLY A 113 4.31 4.24 12.39
C GLY A 113 3.92 2.86 12.92
N VAL A 114 4.73 1.86 12.58
CA VAL A 114 4.60 0.49 13.08
C VAL A 114 5.90 0.14 13.79
N ASP A 115 5.88 0.19 15.11
CA ASP A 115 7.00 -0.27 15.91
C ASP A 115 6.88 -1.77 16.12
N LEU A 116 7.74 -2.51 15.43
CA LEU A 116 7.96 -3.89 15.77
C LEU A 116 9.00 -3.92 16.89
N VAL A 117 8.54 -3.82 18.14
CA VAL A 117 9.43 -3.87 19.31
C VAL A 117 10.18 -5.20 19.28
N GLU A 118 11.45 -5.14 18.91
CA GLU A 118 12.42 -6.17 19.20
C GLU A 118 12.65 -6.10 20.71
N ALA A 119 12.19 -7.12 21.43
CA ALA A 119 12.88 -7.49 22.65
C ALA A 119 14.29 -7.89 22.20
N HIS A 120 15.21 -6.93 22.15
CA HIS A 120 16.64 -7.21 22.07
C HIS A 120 16.95 -8.10 23.27
N GLY A 121 17.00 -9.40 23.02
CA GLY A 121 17.53 -10.36 23.97
C GLY A 121 18.95 -9.90 24.28
N SER A 122 19.19 -9.61 25.55
CA SER A 122 20.53 -9.66 26.13
C SER A 122 21.19 -10.93 25.61
N CYS A 123 22.19 -10.75 24.76
CA CYS A 123 23.12 -11.80 24.40
C CYS A 123 23.99 -12.01 25.65
N GLU A 124 23.56 -12.86 26.57
CA GLU A 124 24.50 -13.47 27.50
C GLU A 124 25.10 -14.70 26.80
N GLU A 125 26.41 -14.60 26.58
CA GLU A 125 27.27 -15.64 26.07
C GLU A 125 27.01 -16.97 26.78
N VAL A 126 26.69 -17.99 26.00
CA VAL A 126 26.87 -19.38 26.44
C VAL A 126 28.28 -19.79 26.02
N THR A 127 29.22 -19.78 26.97
CA THR A 127 30.52 -20.42 26.81
C THR A 127 30.35 -21.94 26.68
N PRO A 128 31.04 -22.62 25.75
CA PRO A 128 30.98 -24.06 25.62
C PRO A 128 32.09 -24.73 26.45
N GLU A 129 31.75 -25.63 27.38
CA GLU A 129 32.73 -26.52 28.02
C GLU A 129 32.25 -27.98 28.06
N ALA A 130 32.79 -28.72 27.10
CA ALA A 130 33.12 -30.14 26.96
C ALA A 130 32.47 -31.28 27.80
N ALA A 131 32.06 -32.30 27.02
CA ALA A 131 32.19 -33.77 27.21
C ALA A 131 31.07 -34.47 28.06
N GLN A 132 30.49 -35.63 27.68
CA GLN A 132 31.04 -36.86 27.09
C GLN A 132 29.99 -37.74 26.34
N VAL A 133 30.37 -38.21 25.12
CA VAL A 133 30.31 -39.56 24.49
C VAL A 133 29.01 -40.42 24.46
N LEU A 134 28.54 -40.77 23.24
CA LEU A 134 28.41 -42.15 22.68
C LEU A 134 27.61 -42.21 21.35
N ASP A 135 28.36 -42.23 20.24
CA ASP A 135 28.28 -42.98 18.96
C ASP A 135 26.99 -43.51 18.25
N PRO A 136 27.07 -43.76 16.90
CA PRO A 136 26.00 -43.70 15.88
C PRO A 136 25.52 -45.11 15.38
N PRO A 137 24.67 -45.30 14.33
CA PRO A 137 25.03 -45.12 12.89
C PRO A 137 23.90 -44.64 11.94
N SER A 138 24.32 -44.01 10.81
CA SER A 138 23.52 -43.49 9.68
C SER A 138 22.79 -44.58 8.85
N PRO A 139 21.97 -44.22 7.82
CA PRO A 139 22.53 -43.90 6.49
C PRO A 139 21.67 -42.86 5.70
N PRO A 140 21.84 -42.69 4.37
CA PRO A 140 22.53 -41.58 3.73
C PRO A 140 21.55 -40.58 3.08
N ILE A 141 21.85 -39.28 3.13
CA ILE A 141 21.15 -38.29 2.27
C ILE A 141 22.12 -37.92 1.16
N GLU A 142 21.76 -38.36 -0.04
CA GLU A 142 22.42 -38.06 -1.30
C GLU A 142 22.39 -36.55 -1.55
N GLU A 143 23.56 -35.97 -1.78
CA GLU A 143 23.70 -34.60 -2.26
C GLU A 143 23.36 -34.56 -3.74
N GLU A 144 22.17 -34.07 -4.07
CA GLU A 144 21.85 -33.65 -5.43
C GLU A 144 21.97 -32.14 -5.52
N GLY A 145 23.01 -31.72 -6.25
CA GLY A 145 23.37 -30.35 -6.49
C GLY A 145 22.23 -29.57 -7.15
N PHE A 146 21.94 -28.39 -6.61
CA PHE A 146 21.09 -27.42 -7.26
C PHE A 146 21.87 -26.80 -8.43
N ASN A 147 21.76 -27.41 -9.61
CA ASN A 147 22.29 -26.89 -10.87
C ASN A 147 21.60 -25.56 -11.21
N LEU A 148 22.39 -24.49 -11.33
CA LEU A 148 21.94 -23.11 -11.56
C LEU A 148 21.94 -22.74 -13.05
N ASP A 149 21.46 -23.63 -13.93
CA ASP A 149 21.54 -23.43 -15.38
C ASP A 149 20.21 -23.61 -16.14
N ASP A 150 19.05 -23.57 -15.48
CA ASP A 150 17.76 -23.66 -16.17
C ASP A 150 16.80 -22.50 -15.86
N ILE A 151 17.29 -21.27 -16.10
CA ILE A 151 16.44 -20.11 -16.30
C ILE A 151 16.20 -19.97 -17.82
N PRO A 152 15.06 -20.42 -18.37
CA PRO A 152 14.72 -20.08 -19.74
C PRO A 152 14.38 -18.59 -19.83
N VAL A 153 15.38 -17.82 -20.26
CA VAL A 153 15.23 -16.52 -20.91
C VAL A 153 14.37 -16.74 -22.15
N VAL A 154 13.11 -16.27 -22.13
CA VAL A 154 12.29 -16.24 -23.35
C VAL A 154 11.91 -14.81 -23.67
N ILE A 155 12.69 -14.34 -24.63
CA ILE A 155 12.62 -13.15 -25.47
C ILE A 155 11.20 -12.92 -25.99
N ALA A 156 10.77 -11.66 -25.90
CA ALA A 156 9.58 -11.14 -26.56
C ALA A 156 9.72 -11.29 -28.08
N THR A 157 8.77 -11.98 -28.70
CA THR A 157 8.53 -11.85 -30.14
C THR A 157 7.02 -11.81 -30.38
N GLU A 158 6.55 -10.70 -30.95
CA GLU A 158 5.24 -10.57 -31.59
C GLU A 158 5.05 -11.64 -32.69
N PRO A 159 3.80 -12.00 -33.00
CA PRO A 159 3.31 -11.50 -34.29
C PRO A 159 1.85 -11.01 -34.32
N GLU A 160 1.73 -9.98 -35.14
CA GLU A 160 0.61 -9.39 -35.88
C GLU A 160 -0.59 -10.28 -36.32
N THR A 161 -1.77 -9.63 -36.26
CA THR A 161 -2.87 -9.45 -37.25
C THR A 161 -3.45 -10.67 -38.03
N THR A 162 -4.76 -10.98 -38.01
CA THR A 162 -5.89 -10.31 -38.74
C THR A 162 -7.23 -11.09 -38.51
N PRO A 163 -8.44 -10.51 -38.69
CA PRO A 163 -9.68 -10.85 -37.93
C PRO A 163 -10.87 -11.39 -38.74
N GLU A 164 -11.93 -11.87 -38.03
CA GLU A 164 -13.40 -11.65 -38.23
C GLU A 164 -14.28 -12.83 -37.70
N PRO A 165 -15.63 -12.73 -37.57
CA PRO A 165 -16.46 -11.66 -36.99
C PRO A 165 -17.54 -12.22 -36.01
N LYS A 166 -18.22 -11.35 -35.22
CA LYS A 166 -19.66 -11.43 -34.82
C LYS A 166 -20.05 -10.38 -33.76
N THR A 167 -20.64 -9.29 -34.26
CA THR A 167 -21.92 -8.64 -33.86
C THR A 167 -22.22 -8.24 -32.39
N PRO A 168 -23.10 -7.21 -32.20
CA PRO A 168 -22.84 -6.14 -31.24
C PRO A 168 -23.64 -6.29 -29.95
N THR A 169 -23.01 -5.95 -28.81
CA THR A 169 -23.75 -5.60 -27.59
C THR A 169 -23.33 -4.21 -27.16
N ALA A 170 -24.31 -3.30 -27.17
CA ALA A 170 -24.14 -1.88 -26.91
C ALA A 170 -23.62 -1.61 -25.49
N SER A 171 -22.30 -1.53 -25.35
CA SER A 171 -21.65 -0.91 -24.19
C SER A 171 -21.54 0.58 -24.46
N ARG A 172 -22.36 1.37 -23.77
CA ARG A 172 -22.27 2.84 -23.70
C ARG A 172 -20.97 3.23 -22.99
N LYS A 173 -19.85 3.18 -23.71
CA LYS A 173 -18.56 3.76 -23.29
C LYS A 173 -18.78 5.25 -23.10
N ARG A 174 -18.75 5.72 -21.85
CA ARG A 174 -18.62 7.15 -21.55
C ARG A 174 -17.28 7.60 -22.10
N LYS A 175 -17.28 8.20 -23.29
CA LYS A 175 -16.18 9.04 -23.80
C LYS A 175 -15.89 10.08 -22.71
N ARG A 176 -14.87 9.88 -21.87
CA ARG A 176 -14.28 10.99 -21.12
C ARG A 176 -13.69 11.90 -22.20
N SER A 177 -14.32 13.04 -22.40
CA SER A 177 -13.91 14.00 -23.41
C SER A 177 -12.48 14.46 -23.14
N LYS A 178 -11.60 14.31 -24.14
CA LYS A 178 -10.21 14.81 -24.13
C LYS A 178 -10.12 16.30 -23.75
N ALA A 179 -11.20 17.06 -23.97
CA ALA A 179 -11.34 18.45 -23.56
C ALA A 179 -11.04 18.69 -22.06
N ARG A 180 -11.50 17.82 -21.16
CA ARG A 180 -11.37 18.06 -19.71
C ARG A 180 -9.95 17.83 -19.18
N ALA A 181 -9.17 16.99 -19.86
CA ALA A 181 -7.75 16.79 -19.55
C ALA A 181 -6.90 17.96 -20.07
N HIS A 182 -7.22 18.47 -21.26
CA HIS A 182 -6.57 19.67 -21.81
C HIS A 182 -6.77 20.89 -20.89
N THR A 183 -7.99 21.12 -20.41
CA THR A 183 -8.29 22.23 -19.49
C THR A 183 -7.56 22.13 -18.15
N ALA A 184 -7.34 20.91 -17.64
CA ALA A 184 -6.61 20.70 -16.39
C ALA A 184 -5.10 20.95 -16.54
N LEU A 185 -4.53 20.54 -17.67
CA LEU A 185 -3.12 20.81 -18.00
C LEU A 185 -2.90 22.31 -18.23
N GLU A 186 -3.77 22.97 -18.98
CA GLU A 186 -3.75 24.42 -19.18
C GLU A 186 -3.95 25.23 -17.89
N ALA A 187 -4.73 24.72 -16.94
CA ALA A 187 -4.90 25.36 -15.63
C ALA A 187 -3.62 25.26 -14.78
N HIS A 188 -2.96 24.09 -14.79
CA HIS A 188 -1.69 23.89 -14.11
C HIS A 188 -0.60 24.80 -14.68
N ASP A 189 -0.49 24.90 -16.01
CA ASP A 189 0.51 25.75 -16.66
C ASP A 189 0.28 27.24 -16.38
N ARG A 190 -0.98 27.69 -16.37
CA ARG A 190 -1.32 29.07 -15.95
C ARG A 190 -0.95 29.35 -14.50
N HIS A 191 -1.13 28.38 -13.61
CA HIS A 191 -0.73 28.52 -12.21
C HIS A 191 0.80 28.63 -12.06
N LEU A 192 1.56 27.80 -12.78
CA LEU A 192 3.02 27.87 -12.78
C LEU A 192 3.54 29.23 -13.30
N VAL A 193 2.95 29.75 -14.37
CA VAL A 193 3.30 31.08 -14.90
C VAL A 193 3.00 32.20 -13.89
N THR A 194 1.87 32.08 -13.17
CA THR A 194 1.50 33.04 -12.13
C THR A 194 2.49 33.00 -10.95
N LEU A 195 2.88 31.79 -10.52
CA LEU A 195 3.88 31.58 -9.49
C LEU A 195 5.24 32.17 -9.89
N ALA A 196 5.66 31.95 -11.14
CA ALA A 196 6.92 32.50 -11.67
C ALA A 196 6.94 34.03 -11.68
N LYS A 197 5.82 34.68 -12.05
CA LYS A 197 5.69 36.15 -12.00
C LYS A 197 5.78 36.69 -10.58
N SER A 198 5.11 36.02 -9.63
CA SER A 198 5.19 36.37 -8.20
C SER A 198 6.63 36.26 -7.68
N ASN A 199 7.28 35.13 -7.96
CA ASN A 199 8.67 34.90 -7.56
C ASN A 199 9.63 35.94 -8.15
N PHE A 200 9.42 36.34 -9.41
CA PHE A 200 10.21 37.40 -10.03
C PHE A 200 10.01 38.76 -9.36
N ALA A 201 8.77 39.10 -8.99
CA ALA A 201 8.47 40.33 -8.25
C ALA A 201 9.15 40.35 -6.88
N ILE A 202 9.11 39.22 -6.15
CA ILE A 202 9.80 39.05 -4.87
C ILE A 202 11.31 39.24 -5.05
N ALA A 203 11.92 38.57 -6.04
CA ALA A 203 13.35 38.70 -6.32
C ALA A 203 13.76 40.14 -6.65
N ARG A 204 12.91 40.90 -7.36
CA ARG A 204 13.15 42.32 -7.65
C ARG A 204 13.06 43.19 -6.40
N ALA A 205 12.07 42.94 -5.54
CA ALA A 205 11.92 43.66 -4.27
C ALA A 205 13.12 43.44 -3.35
N LEU A 206 13.61 42.19 -3.24
CA LEU A 206 14.79 41.85 -2.47
C LEU A 206 16.05 42.54 -3.01
N ASN A 207 16.24 42.57 -4.33
CA ASN A 207 17.36 43.29 -4.94
C ASN A 207 17.31 44.80 -4.71
N ASN A 208 16.12 45.39 -4.77
CA ASN A 208 15.96 46.82 -4.47
C ASN A 208 16.27 47.12 -3.00
N LEU A 209 15.84 46.26 -2.07
CA LEU A 209 16.15 46.38 -0.65
C LEU A 209 17.65 46.25 -0.39
N ALA A 210 18.30 45.26 -1.00
CA ALA A 210 19.75 45.06 -0.88
C ALA A 210 20.53 46.29 -1.40
N ARG A 211 20.11 46.90 -2.51
CA ARG A 211 20.69 48.14 -3.03
C ARG A 211 20.47 49.33 -2.09
N ALA A 212 19.28 49.45 -1.50
CA ALA A 212 18.96 50.52 -0.56
C ALA A 212 19.87 50.44 0.68
N ILE A 213 20.05 49.23 1.25
CA ILE A 213 20.94 48.98 2.39
C ILE A 213 22.39 49.37 2.06
N ASN A 214 22.90 48.93 0.91
CA ASN A 214 24.28 49.23 0.49
C ASN A 214 24.52 50.73 0.23
N ASN A 215 23.49 51.48 -0.20
CA ASN A 215 23.58 52.93 -0.40
C ASN A 215 23.52 53.73 0.91
N VAL A 216 22.85 53.20 1.95
CA VAL A 216 22.83 53.82 3.29
C VAL A 216 24.18 53.67 3.97
N GLY A 217 24.84 52.51 3.84
CA GLY A 217 26.19 52.28 4.39
C GLY A 217 27.31 53.04 3.69
N LYS A 218 27.07 53.67 2.55
CA LYS A 218 28.05 54.50 1.80
C LYS A 218 27.91 56.01 2.07
N LYS A 219 26.86 56.41 2.81
CA LYS A 219 26.59 57.82 3.19
C LYS A 219 26.88 58.13 4.67
N MET A 220 27.37 57.14 5.42
CA MET A 220 28.05 57.32 6.71
C MET A 220 29.55 57.23 6.47
#